data_AF-A0A942P3T2-F1
#
_entry.id   AF-A0A942P3T2-F1
#
_cell.length_a   1.000
_cell.length_b   1.000
_cell.length_c   1.000
_cell.angle_alpha   90.00
_cell.angle_beta   90.00
_cell.angle_gamma   90.00
#
_symmetry.space_group_name_H-M   'P 1'
#
loop_
_entity.id
_entity.type
_entity.pdbx_description
1 polymer ?
#
loop_
_entity_poly.entity_id
_entity_poly.type
_entity_poly.pdbx_seq_one_letter_code
_entity_poly.pdbx_strand_id
1 'polypeptide(L)'
;MKKDIQQVTASNFDTLPNGQRLLDNTDSALNYYYKEVVGSDTLKGGYITCYGVDDSMNYFYLRHGDTLHLLNQREKIVGAWSLGTLEKDFDSFFITRIDNGNGVAETYQVFDKKTGKNLLGDKVEAWNFEYLGDTLYFLYDNHTVNLIDNYYIDRKEADSIFLYNIKTGGQQGFKLPPKKPTDIIYYDIKKITKNSLTISSTEHYSGKEELVKYSR
;
A
#
# COMPACT_ATOMS: atom_id res chain seq x y z
N MET A 1 31.49 -50.19 9.23
CA MET A 1 31.79 -48.75 9.10
C MET A 1 31.22 -48.25 7.77
N LYS A 2 29.95 -47.84 7.77
CA LYS A 2 29.39 -47.03 6.67
C LYS A 2 29.33 -45.61 7.21
N LYS A 3 30.01 -44.69 6.51
CA LYS A 3 29.92 -43.25 6.74
C LYS A 3 28.51 -42.85 6.31
N ASP A 4 27.68 -42.46 7.27
CA ASP A 4 26.45 -41.75 6.97
C ASP A 4 26.84 -40.39 6.39
N ILE A 5 26.75 -40.31 5.07
CA ILE A 5 26.77 -39.07 4.32
C ILE A 5 25.53 -38.31 4.79
N GLN A 6 25.75 -37.21 5.51
CA GLN A 6 24.70 -36.25 5.83
C GLN A 6 23.91 -35.96 4.56
N GLN A 7 22.65 -36.36 4.58
CA GLN A 7 21.68 -36.04 3.57
C GLN A 7 21.48 -34.53 3.64
N VAL A 8 22.16 -33.79 2.78
CA VAL A 8 21.87 -32.38 2.53
C VAL A 8 20.49 -32.35 1.90
N THR A 9 19.46 -32.23 2.73
CA THR A 9 18.10 -31.97 2.28
C THR A 9 18.08 -30.61 1.61
N ALA A 10 17.76 -30.58 0.32
CA ALA A 10 17.34 -29.37 -0.37
C ALA A 10 16.23 -28.68 0.46
N SER A 11 16.23 -27.40 0.79
CA SER A 11 17.23 -26.35 0.70
C SER A 11 16.64 -25.12 1.42
N ASN A 12 17.38 -24.50 2.35
CA ASN A 12 17.05 -23.26 3.06
C ASN A 12 16.97 -22.00 2.16
N PHE A 13 16.56 -22.12 0.89
CA PHE A 13 16.50 -21.00 -0.07
C PHE A 13 15.11 -20.36 -0.18
N ASP A 14 14.07 -21.00 0.37
CA ASP A 14 12.68 -20.55 0.23
C ASP A 14 12.13 -19.90 1.49
N THR A 15 12.99 -19.39 2.40
CA THR A 15 12.55 -18.77 3.64
C THR A 15 13.14 -17.38 3.87
N LEU A 16 12.30 -16.47 4.35
CA LEU A 16 12.66 -15.15 4.84
C LEU A 16 13.45 -15.25 6.16
N PRO A 17 14.16 -14.18 6.59
CA PRO A 17 14.90 -14.19 7.86
C PRO A 17 14.07 -14.55 9.10
N ASN A 18 12.75 -14.33 9.05
CA ASN A 18 11.81 -14.72 10.10
C ASN A 18 11.31 -16.18 10.00
N GLY A 19 11.85 -16.98 9.08
CA GLY A 19 11.49 -18.38 8.85
C GLY A 19 10.22 -18.59 8.01
N GLN A 20 9.53 -17.53 7.60
CA GLN A 20 8.36 -17.66 6.72
C GLN A 20 8.78 -18.07 5.32
N ARG A 21 7.91 -18.81 4.63
CA ARG A 21 8.16 -19.19 3.24
C ARG A 21 8.06 -17.95 2.36
N LEU A 22 8.98 -17.83 1.39
CA LEU A 22 8.83 -16.88 0.30
C LEU A 22 7.55 -17.20 -0.47
N LEU A 23 6.78 -16.18 -0.81
CA LEU A 23 5.64 -16.35 -1.71
C LEU A 23 6.18 -16.59 -3.13
N ASP A 24 6.35 -17.86 -3.50
CA ASP A 24 6.66 -18.29 -4.86
C ASP A 24 5.36 -18.67 -5.59
N ASN A 25 5.02 -17.94 -6.66
CA ASN A 25 3.79 -18.16 -7.43
C ASN A 25 3.98 -19.28 -8.47
N THR A 26 4.43 -20.46 -8.03
CA THR A 26 4.51 -21.67 -8.89
C THR A 26 3.16 -22.39 -9.06
N ASP A 27 2.02 -21.76 -8.77
CA ASP A 27 0.71 -22.37 -9.04
C ASP A 27 0.35 -22.20 -10.54
N SER A 28 0.52 -23.29 -11.28
CA SER A 28 0.37 -23.37 -12.74
C SER A 28 -0.97 -22.89 -13.31
N ALA A 29 -2.02 -22.78 -12.48
CA ALA A 29 -3.34 -22.26 -12.87
C ALA A 29 -3.42 -20.71 -12.92
N LEU A 30 -2.43 -20.00 -12.36
CA LEU A 30 -2.41 -18.53 -12.26
C LEU A 30 -1.37 -17.85 -13.17
N ASN A 31 -0.73 -18.62 -14.05
CA ASN A 31 0.32 -18.20 -15.00
C ASN A 31 -0.07 -17.07 -15.98
N TYR A 32 -1.30 -16.56 -15.95
CA TYR A 32 -1.82 -15.64 -16.97
C TYR A 32 -1.91 -14.16 -16.56
N TYR A 33 -1.61 -13.77 -15.31
CA TYR A 33 -1.87 -12.38 -14.89
C TYR A 33 -0.73 -11.60 -14.21
N TYR A 34 0.42 -12.21 -13.90
CA TYR A 34 1.51 -11.47 -13.26
C TYR A 34 2.86 -11.84 -13.86
N LYS A 35 3.48 -10.87 -14.53
CA LYS A 35 4.80 -10.98 -15.14
C LYS A 35 5.83 -10.45 -14.13
N GLU A 36 6.28 -11.28 -13.18
CA GLU A 36 7.44 -11.08 -12.26
C GLU A 36 7.39 -12.21 -11.21
N VAL A 37 8.01 -13.37 -11.43
CA VAL A 37 9.38 -13.77 -11.01
C VAL A 37 9.73 -13.26 -9.61
N VAL A 38 9.89 -14.18 -8.63
CA VAL A 38 10.56 -13.97 -7.33
C VAL A 38 10.37 -12.55 -6.76
N GLY A 39 9.19 -12.29 -6.19
CA GLY A 39 8.63 -10.98 -5.86
C GLY A 39 9.45 -10.14 -4.88
N SER A 40 10.52 -9.52 -5.36
CA SER A 40 11.29 -8.58 -4.58
C SER A 40 11.85 -7.48 -5.46
N ASP A 41 11.64 -6.22 -5.06
CA ASP A 41 12.27 -5.08 -5.69
C ASP A 41 13.49 -4.66 -4.88
N THR A 42 14.62 -4.49 -5.56
CA THR A 42 15.78 -3.84 -4.94
C THR A 42 15.61 -2.33 -5.01
N LEU A 43 15.52 -1.70 -3.85
CA LEU A 43 15.40 -0.27 -3.69
C LEU A 43 16.78 0.38 -3.48
N LYS A 44 16.86 1.69 -3.72
CA LYS A 44 18.01 2.53 -3.37
C LYS A 44 18.42 2.31 -1.92
N GLY A 45 19.73 2.27 -1.69
CA GLY A 45 20.30 2.01 -0.38
C GLY A 45 20.39 0.53 0.00
N GLY A 46 20.09 -0.39 -0.92
CA GLY A 46 20.22 -1.84 -0.68
C GLY A 46 19.06 -2.46 0.11
N TYR A 47 17.92 -1.76 0.19
CA TYR A 47 16.69 -2.31 0.74
C TYR A 47 16.00 -3.21 -0.29
N ILE A 48 15.24 -4.19 0.18
CA ILE A 48 14.57 -5.17 -0.68
C ILE A 48 13.12 -5.31 -0.20
N THR A 49 12.14 -5.08 -1.06
CA THR A 49 10.75 -5.48 -0.75
C THR A 49 10.63 -6.99 -0.92
N CYS A 50 9.82 -7.68 -0.12
CA CYS A 50 9.63 -9.13 -0.29
C CYS A 50 8.27 -9.60 0.21
N TYR A 51 7.78 -10.70 -0.36
CA TYR A 51 6.49 -11.28 0.01
C TYR A 51 6.69 -12.64 0.68
N GLY A 52 5.96 -12.85 1.77
CA GLY A 52 5.94 -14.09 2.53
C GLY A 52 4.56 -14.72 2.55
N VAL A 53 4.49 -16.02 2.85
CA VAL A 53 3.22 -16.75 2.95
C VAL A 53 3.27 -17.84 4.02
N ASP A 54 2.18 -18.00 4.75
CA ASP A 54 1.90 -19.17 5.56
C ASP A 54 0.56 -19.83 5.16
N ASP A 55 -0.01 -20.64 6.03
CA ASP A 55 -1.22 -21.38 5.69
C ASP A 55 -2.49 -20.50 5.68
N SER A 56 -2.48 -19.32 6.31
CA SER A 56 -3.65 -18.44 6.40
C SER A 56 -3.42 -17.04 5.82
N MET A 57 -2.17 -16.56 5.77
CA MET A 57 -1.83 -15.18 5.48
C MET A 57 -0.78 -15.05 4.38
N ASN A 58 -0.91 -13.96 3.62
CA ASN A 58 0.17 -13.41 2.81
C ASN A 58 0.73 -12.16 3.52
N TYR A 59 2.03 -11.92 3.36
CA TYR A 59 2.77 -10.86 4.05
C TYR A 59 3.60 -10.07 3.05
N PHE A 60 3.80 -8.78 3.34
CA PHE A 60 4.66 -7.88 2.60
C PHE A 60 5.66 -7.23 3.55
N TYR A 61 6.93 -7.32 3.20
CA TYR A 61 8.05 -6.96 4.04
C TYR A 61 9.02 -6.00 3.34
N LEU A 62 9.73 -5.22 4.15
CA LEU A 62 10.96 -4.53 3.77
C LEU A 62 12.15 -5.18 4.48
N ARG A 63 13.13 -5.64 3.70
CA ARG A 63 14.38 -6.21 4.20
C ARG A 63 15.54 -5.24 4.00
N HIS A 64 16.44 -5.19 4.97
CA HIS A 64 17.75 -4.55 4.84
C HIS A 64 18.79 -5.30 5.69
N GLY A 65 19.75 -5.97 5.04
CA GLY A 65 20.63 -6.92 5.72
C GLY A 65 19.82 -8.05 6.38
N ASP A 66 19.96 -8.18 7.69
CA ASP A 66 19.21 -9.15 8.52
C ASP A 66 17.93 -8.55 9.14
N THR A 67 17.67 -7.26 8.92
CA THR A 67 16.46 -6.61 9.43
C THR A 67 15.29 -6.87 8.48
N LEU A 68 14.12 -7.18 9.04
CA LEU A 68 12.88 -7.40 8.31
C LEU A 68 11.73 -6.62 8.98
N HIS A 69 11.11 -5.71 8.25
CA HIS A 69 9.94 -4.94 8.69
C HIS A 69 8.69 -5.46 8.01
N LEU A 70 7.66 -5.82 8.77
CA LEU A 70 6.33 -6.11 8.22
C LEU A 70 5.66 -4.79 7.81
N LEU A 71 5.30 -4.68 6.53
CA LEU A 71 4.65 -3.52 5.95
C LEU A 71 3.14 -3.71 5.87
N ASN A 72 2.72 -4.87 5.35
CA ASN A 72 1.32 -5.26 5.22
C ASN A 72 1.14 -6.77 5.40
N GLN A 73 -0.08 -7.16 5.75
CA GLN A 73 -0.52 -8.55 5.72
C GLN A 73 -2.00 -8.61 5.33
N ARG A 74 -2.37 -9.71 4.68
CA ARG A 74 -3.74 -9.98 4.22
C ARG A 74 -4.01 -11.48 4.28
N GLU A 75 -5.26 -11.84 4.49
CA GLU A 75 -5.67 -13.25 4.40
C GLU A 75 -5.41 -13.79 3.00
N LYS A 76 -5.04 -15.07 2.92
CA LYS A 76 -4.66 -15.71 1.66
C LYS A 76 -5.77 -15.65 0.60
N ILE A 77 -7.03 -15.66 1.03
CA ILE A 77 -8.22 -15.60 0.15
C ILE A 77 -8.38 -14.27 -0.59
N VAL A 78 -7.84 -13.17 -0.03
CA VAL A 78 -7.90 -11.83 -0.64
C VAL A 78 -6.88 -11.70 -1.79
N GLY A 79 -5.94 -12.63 -1.90
CA GLY A 79 -4.89 -12.60 -2.92
C GLY A 79 -3.78 -11.59 -2.62
N ALA A 80 -2.60 -11.83 -3.18
CA ALA A 80 -1.38 -11.06 -2.89
C ALA A 80 -1.38 -9.66 -3.51
N TRP A 81 -2.25 -9.39 -4.49
CA TRP A 81 -2.35 -8.08 -5.17
C TRP A 81 -2.71 -6.93 -4.22
N SER A 82 -3.39 -7.23 -3.11
CA SER A 82 -3.81 -6.26 -2.09
C SER A 82 -2.72 -5.92 -1.06
N LEU A 83 -1.53 -6.53 -1.16
CA LEU A 83 -0.44 -6.29 -0.23
C LEU A 83 0.36 -5.02 -0.51
N GLY A 84 0.38 -4.58 -1.76
CA GLY A 84 1.20 -3.47 -2.23
C GLY A 84 2.28 -3.92 -3.19
N THR A 85 2.43 -3.21 -4.29
CA THR A 85 3.52 -3.35 -5.27
C THR A 85 4.32 -2.05 -5.31
N LEU A 86 5.63 -2.11 -5.50
CA LEU A 86 6.45 -0.90 -5.63
C LEU A 86 5.94 -0.02 -6.78
N GLU A 87 5.69 1.25 -6.48
CA GLU A 87 5.29 2.27 -7.46
C GLU A 87 6.44 3.25 -7.72
N LYS A 88 7.06 3.79 -6.66
CA LYS A 88 8.20 4.72 -6.76
C LYS A 88 9.17 4.57 -5.60
N ASP A 89 10.45 4.82 -5.89
CA ASP A 89 11.54 4.66 -4.92
C ASP A 89 12.37 5.94 -4.71
N PHE A 90 12.53 6.33 -3.45
CA PHE A 90 13.28 7.52 -3.00
C PHE A 90 14.36 7.13 -1.98
N ASP A 91 15.23 8.07 -1.62
CA ASP A 91 16.38 7.76 -0.77
C ASP A 91 15.97 7.32 0.64
N SER A 92 14.94 7.96 1.23
CA SER A 92 14.49 7.68 2.60
C SER A 92 13.15 6.95 2.71
N PHE A 93 12.35 6.90 1.65
CA PHE A 93 11.02 6.29 1.63
C PHE A 93 10.74 5.65 0.27
N PHE A 94 9.67 4.89 0.17
CA PHE A 94 9.15 4.38 -1.09
C PHE A 94 7.62 4.38 -1.06
N ILE A 95 7.03 4.36 -2.25
CA ILE A 95 5.58 4.35 -2.44
C ILE A 95 5.21 2.99 -2.99
N THR A 96 4.16 2.40 -2.43
CA THR A 96 3.52 1.23 -3.01
C THR A 96 2.13 1.58 -3.48
N ARG A 97 1.71 0.98 -4.59
CA ARG A 97 0.32 0.96 -5.02
C ARG A 97 -0.39 -0.28 -4.47
N ILE A 98 -1.62 -0.13 -4.05
CA ILE A 98 -2.53 -1.24 -3.70
C ILE A 98 -3.48 -1.40 -4.88
N ASP A 99 -3.53 -2.60 -5.43
CA ASP A 99 -4.45 -2.97 -6.52
C ASP A 99 -5.68 -3.65 -5.91
N ASN A 100 -6.81 -3.70 -6.62
CA ASN A 100 -7.98 -4.50 -6.26
C ASN A 100 -8.15 -5.78 -7.11
N GLY A 101 -7.10 -6.17 -7.84
CA GLY A 101 -7.04 -7.33 -8.71
C GLY A 101 -7.37 -7.02 -10.17
N ASN A 102 -7.49 -5.75 -10.56
CA ASN A 102 -7.82 -5.33 -11.93
C ASN A 102 -6.64 -4.70 -12.70
N GLY A 103 -5.46 -4.57 -12.09
CA GLY A 103 -4.27 -3.99 -12.72
C GLY A 103 -4.17 -2.47 -12.60
N VAL A 104 -5.09 -1.81 -11.89
CA VAL A 104 -5.12 -0.36 -11.65
C VAL A 104 -5.00 -0.10 -10.16
N ALA A 105 -4.11 0.82 -9.78
CA ALA A 105 -3.96 1.22 -8.39
C ALA A 105 -5.30 1.79 -7.87
N GLU A 106 -5.82 1.18 -6.81
CA GLU A 106 -6.97 1.69 -6.07
C GLU A 106 -6.52 2.78 -5.09
N THR A 107 -5.39 2.55 -4.42
CA THR A 107 -4.81 3.47 -3.44
C THR A 107 -3.28 3.33 -3.37
N TYR A 108 -2.65 4.17 -2.55
CA TYR A 108 -1.21 4.19 -2.33
C TYR A 108 -0.86 4.18 -0.84
N GLN A 109 0.29 3.61 -0.51
CA GLN A 109 0.92 3.75 0.81
C GLN A 109 2.35 4.22 0.65
N VAL A 110 2.86 4.89 1.68
CA VAL A 110 4.22 5.44 1.66
C VAL A 110 4.95 5.00 2.91
N PHE A 111 6.03 4.26 2.74
CA PHE A 111 6.77 3.64 3.83
C PHE A 111 8.14 4.26 4.01
N ASP A 112 8.48 4.63 5.24
CA ASP A 112 9.83 5.01 5.62
C ASP A 112 10.74 3.77 5.58
N LYS A 113 11.85 3.86 4.83
CA LYS A 113 12.73 2.70 4.63
C LYS A 113 13.41 2.23 5.91
N LYS A 114 13.76 3.17 6.78
CA LYS A 114 14.53 2.85 8.00
C LYS A 114 13.67 2.16 9.05
N THR A 115 12.39 2.48 9.12
CA THR A 115 11.49 2.02 10.18
C THR A 115 10.42 1.05 9.69
N GLY A 116 10.17 0.99 8.39
CA GLY A 116 9.07 0.23 7.79
C GLY A 116 7.69 0.80 8.09
N LYS A 117 7.59 1.99 8.71
CA LYS A 117 6.32 2.59 9.09
C LYS A 117 5.68 3.30 7.90
N ASN A 118 4.36 3.15 7.77
CA ASN A 118 3.57 3.98 6.86
C ASN A 118 3.56 5.43 7.39
N LEU A 119 4.04 6.35 6.56
CA LEU A 119 4.17 7.77 6.90
C LEU A 119 2.82 8.51 6.99
N LEU A 120 1.75 7.95 6.42
CA LEU A 120 0.40 8.50 6.51
C LEU A 120 -0.34 8.10 7.80
N GLY A 121 0.17 7.08 8.49
CA GLY A 121 -0.47 6.45 9.65
C GLY A 121 -0.69 4.95 9.44
N ASP A 122 -0.97 4.23 10.53
CA ASP A 122 -1.22 2.79 10.49
C ASP A 122 -2.44 2.48 9.60
N LYS A 123 -2.25 1.57 8.63
CA LYS A 123 -3.27 1.17 7.64
C LYS A 123 -3.91 2.31 6.84
N VAL A 124 -3.30 3.50 6.80
CA VAL A 124 -3.81 4.63 6.02
C VAL A 124 -3.37 4.49 4.58
N GLU A 125 -4.31 4.63 3.65
CA GLU A 125 -4.05 4.59 2.21
C GLU A 125 -4.44 5.93 1.57
N ALA A 126 -3.62 6.43 0.66
CA ALA A 126 -3.86 7.65 -0.09
C ALA A 126 -4.59 7.34 -1.40
N TRP A 127 -5.53 8.22 -1.75
CA TRP A 127 -6.22 8.20 -3.04
C TRP A 127 -5.29 8.59 -4.19
N ASN A 128 -4.46 9.62 -3.97
CA ASN A 128 -3.49 10.10 -4.95
C ASN A 128 -2.31 10.80 -4.26
N PHE A 129 -1.24 11.06 -5.01
CA PHE A 129 -0.14 11.93 -4.64
C PHE A 129 0.28 12.85 -5.81
N GLU A 130 0.65 14.09 -5.49
CA GLU A 130 1.04 15.10 -6.48
C GLU A 130 2.22 15.95 -6.01
N TYR A 131 2.94 16.54 -6.97
CA TYR A 131 4.03 17.45 -6.68
C TYR A 131 3.57 18.91 -6.61
N LEU A 132 4.09 19.65 -5.63
CA LEU A 132 4.13 21.11 -5.65
C LEU A 132 5.59 21.55 -5.53
N GLY A 133 6.15 22.00 -6.66
CA GLY A 133 7.61 22.16 -6.79
C GLY A 133 8.30 20.82 -6.55
N ASP A 134 9.32 20.81 -5.70
CA ASP A 134 10.09 19.60 -5.38
C ASP A 134 9.52 18.79 -4.19
N THR A 135 8.31 19.11 -3.75
CA THR A 135 7.68 18.46 -2.58
C THR A 135 6.50 17.60 -3.02
N LEU A 136 6.51 16.34 -2.60
CA LEU A 136 5.42 15.40 -2.81
C LEU A 136 4.35 15.56 -1.71
N TYR A 137 3.10 15.55 -2.13
CA TYR A 137 1.94 15.60 -1.26
C TYR A 137 1.03 14.41 -1.49
N PHE A 138 0.51 13.81 -0.42
CA PHE A 138 -0.45 12.69 -0.49
C PHE A 138 -1.82 13.15 -0.03
N LEU A 139 -2.86 12.77 -0.77
CA LEU A 139 -4.26 13.01 -0.44
C LEU A 139 -4.89 11.72 0.08
N TYR A 140 -5.43 11.76 1.29
CA TYR A 140 -6.15 10.65 1.91
C TYR A 140 -7.27 11.23 2.77
N ASP A 141 -8.23 10.41 3.14
CA ASP A 141 -9.30 10.83 4.04
C ASP A 141 -9.19 10.09 5.38
N ASN A 142 -10.06 10.45 6.33
CA ASN A 142 -10.19 9.73 7.60
C ASN A 142 -11.29 8.65 7.56
N HIS A 143 -11.61 8.10 6.40
CA HIS A 143 -12.48 6.94 6.32
C HIS A 143 -11.84 5.78 7.09
N THR A 144 -12.64 5.09 7.89
CA THR A 144 -12.19 3.87 8.56
C THR A 144 -13.08 2.72 8.19
N VAL A 145 -12.45 1.64 7.72
CA VAL A 145 -13.07 0.33 7.49
C VAL A 145 -12.62 -0.59 8.59
N ASN A 146 -13.54 -0.98 9.47
CA ASN A 146 -13.30 -2.01 10.46
C ASN A 146 -14.02 -3.28 10.02
N LEU A 147 -13.27 -4.34 9.74
CA LEU A 147 -13.82 -5.68 9.62
C LEU A 147 -14.13 -6.17 11.03
N ILE A 148 -15.42 -6.27 11.36
CA ILE A 148 -15.87 -6.79 12.65
C ILE A 148 -15.85 -8.32 12.63
N ASP A 149 -16.17 -8.93 11.49
CA ASP A 149 -16.05 -10.36 11.17
C ASP A 149 -16.10 -10.55 9.64
N ASN A 150 -15.89 -11.76 9.12
CA ASN A 150 -15.84 -12.09 7.67
C ASN A 150 -17.07 -11.65 6.84
N TYR A 151 -18.14 -11.17 7.48
CA TYR A 151 -19.38 -10.73 6.85
C TYR A 151 -19.83 -9.33 7.24
N TYR A 152 -19.16 -8.66 8.17
CA TYR A 152 -19.57 -7.36 8.69
C TYR A 152 -18.44 -6.34 8.61
N ILE A 153 -18.72 -5.27 7.86
CA ILE A 153 -17.84 -4.12 7.70
C ILE A 153 -18.50 -2.94 8.39
N ASP A 154 -17.89 -2.43 9.45
CA ASP A 154 -18.21 -1.12 10.02
C ASP A 154 -17.44 -0.05 9.26
N ARG A 155 -18.19 0.84 8.60
CA ARG A 155 -17.65 1.93 7.79
C ARG A 155 -18.03 3.25 8.44
N LYS A 156 -17.04 3.95 8.95
CA LYS A 156 -17.20 5.37 9.28
C LYS A 156 -16.87 6.18 8.04
N GLU A 157 -17.86 6.87 7.50
CA GLU A 157 -17.65 7.79 6.38
C GLU A 157 -16.63 8.87 6.74
N ALA A 158 -15.81 9.25 5.75
CA ALA A 158 -14.89 10.37 5.89
C ALA A 158 -15.65 11.69 6.02
N ASP A 159 -15.30 12.47 7.04
CA ASP A 159 -15.79 13.85 7.21
C ASP A 159 -14.73 14.90 6.82
N SER A 160 -13.50 14.44 6.60
CA SER A 160 -12.35 15.28 6.32
C SER A 160 -11.41 14.60 5.35
N ILE A 161 -10.75 15.42 4.53
CA ILE A 161 -9.65 15.00 3.66
C ILE A 161 -8.37 15.68 4.12
N PHE A 162 -7.26 15.00 3.93
CA PHE A 162 -5.96 15.39 4.46
C PHE A 162 -4.92 15.41 3.35
N LEU A 163 -4.08 16.44 3.41
CA LEU A 163 -2.95 16.61 2.52
C LEU A 163 -1.67 16.49 3.36
N TYR A 164 -0.92 15.41 3.17
CA TYR A 164 0.33 15.14 3.87
C TYR A 164 1.53 15.62 3.07
N ASN A 165 2.43 16.37 3.70
CA ASN A 165 3.67 16.86 3.12
C ASN A 165 4.82 15.91 3.47
N ILE A 166 5.37 15.20 2.47
CA ILE A 166 6.43 14.21 2.71
C ILE A 166 7.70 14.82 3.32
N LYS A 167 7.99 16.08 2.99
CA LYS A 167 9.23 16.76 3.39
C LYS A 167 9.18 17.19 4.86
N THR A 168 8.02 17.61 5.33
CA THR A 168 7.87 18.15 6.70
C THR A 168 7.18 17.18 7.65
N GLY A 169 6.58 16.10 7.16
CA GLY A 169 5.70 15.21 7.92
C GLY A 169 4.41 15.89 8.40
N GLY A 170 4.10 17.09 7.89
CA GLY A 170 2.96 17.89 8.31
C GLY A 170 1.70 17.52 7.54
N GLN A 171 0.56 17.56 8.22
CA GLN A 171 -0.76 17.25 7.66
C GLN A 171 -1.66 18.49 7.69
N GLN A 172 -2.33 18.79 6.58
CA GLN A 172 -3.36 19.82 6.50
C GLN A 172 -4.72 19.14 6.32
N GLY A 173 -5.66 19.39 7.23
CA GLY A 173 -7.02 18.84 7.17
C GLY A 173 -8.02 19.82 6.56
N PHE A 174 -8.92 19.30 5.73
CA PHE A 174 -9.97 20.04 5.07
C PHE A 174 -11.31 19.34 5.27
N LYS A 175 -12.31 20.07 5.73
CA LYS A 175 -13.65 19.51 5.94
C LYS A 175 -14.28 19.16 4.59
N LEU A 176 -14.82 17.95 4.49
CA LEU A 176 -15.58 17.53 3.31
C LEU A 176 -16.99 18.13 3.35
N PRO A 177 -17.58 18.46 2.18
CA PRO A 177 -18.97 18.85 2.12
C PRO A 177 -19.87 17.69 2.61
N PRO A 178 -21.05 17.97 3.18
CA PRO A 178 -22.00 16.94 3.58
C PRO A 178 -22.36 16.05 2.40
N LYS A 179 -22.31 14.73 2.60
CA LYS A 179 -22.67 13.74 1.59
C LYS A 179 -24.01 13.09 1.87
N LYS A 180 -24.55 12.42 0.85
CA LYS A 180 -25.63 11.46 1.05
C LYS A 180 -25.03 10.10 1.44
N PRO A 181 -25.70 9.29 2.28
CA PRO A 181 -25.14 8.07 2.89
C PRO A 181 -24.81 6.90 1.94
N THR A 182 -25.06 7.04 0.64
CA THR A 182 -24.98 5.95 -0.35
C THR A 182 -23.87 6.13 -1.38
N ASP A 183 -23.17 7.26 -1.34
CA ASP A 183 -22.31 7.67 -2.44
C ASP A 183 -20.89 7.12 -2.19
N ILE A 184 -20.47 6.15 -3.00
CA ILE A 184 -19.05 5.78 -3.10
C ILE A 184 -18.36 6.87 -3.90
N ILE A 185 -17.41 7.57 -3.28
CA ILE A 185 -16.77 8.74 -3.88
C ILE A 185 -15.26 8.55 -3.89
N TYR A 186 -14.66 8.76 -5.06
CA TYR A 186 -13.22 8.87 -5.22
C TYR A 186 -12.78 10.32 -5.17
N TYR A 187 -11.62 10.55 -4.59
CA TYR A 187 -11.02 11.88 -4.53
C TYR A 187 -9.75 11.94 -5.34
N ASP A 188 -9.53 13.08 -5.98
CA ASP A 188 -8.34 13.30 -6.77
C ASP A 188 -7.85 14.75 -6.63
N ILE A 189 -6.53 14.94 -6.64
CA ILE A 189 -5.93 16.28 -6.64
C ILE A 189 -5.98 16.81 -8.07
N LYS A 190 -6.85 17.80 -8.33
CA LYS A 190 -6.86 18.49 -9.63
C LYS A 190 -5.85 19.63 -9.70
N LYS A 191 -5.59 20.30 -8.58
CA LYS A 191 -4.58 21.36 -8.53
C LYS A 191 -4.09 21.61 -7.11
N ILE A 192 -2.79 21.73 -6.96
CA ILE A 192 -2.14 22.13 -5.72
C ILE A 192 -1.30 23.40 -5.96
N THR A 193 -1.46 24.41 -5.11
CA THR A 193 -0.63 25.61 -5.09
C THR A 193 -0.24 25.94 -3.66
N LYS A 194 0.65 26.92 -3.46
CA LYS A 194 1.03 27.38 -2.11
C LYS A 194 -0.19 27.79 -1.25
N ASN A 195 -1.23 28.36 -1.88
CA ASN A 195 -2.34 28.99 -1.15
C ASN A 195 -3.68 28.25 -1.33
N SER A 196 -3.73 27.23 -2.18
CA SER A 196 -4.99 26.53 -2.45
C SER A 196 -4.79 25.08 -2.84
N LEU A 197 -5.79 24.26 -2.48
CA LEU A 197 -5.97 22.90 -2.96
C LEU A 197 -7.30 22.84 -3.71
N THR A 198 -7.32 22.26 -4.90
CA THR A 198 -8.54 21.91 -5.62
C THR A 198 -8.56 20.40 -5.76
N ILE A 199 -9.61 19.79 -5.22
CA ILE A 199 -9.88 18.36 -5.37
C ILE A 199 -11.11 18.16 -6.24
N SER A 200 -11.16 17.02 -6.92
CA SER A 200 -12.42 16.49 -7.40
C SER A 200 -12.96 15.44 -6.44
N SER A 201 -14.28 15.33 -6.39
CA SER A 201 -15.03 14.22 -5.84
C SER A 201 -15.85 13.60 -6.95
N THR A 202 -15.57 12.33 -7.28
CA THR A 202 -16.25 11.60 -8.35
C THR A 202 -17.09 10.47 -7.75
N GLU A 203 -18.39 10.49 -7.99
CA GLU A 203 -19.29 9.42 -7.57
C GLU A 203 -19.10 8.18 -8.47
N HIS A 204 -18.89 7.00 -7.87
CA HIS A 204 -18.55 5.75 -8.58
C HIS A 204 -19.58 5.38 -9.65
N TYR A 205 -20.87 5.38 -9.30
CA TYR A 205 -21.92 4.85 -10.18
C TYR A 205 -22.37 5.85 -11.24
N SER A 206 -22.45 7.13 -10.92
CA SER A 206 -22.92 8.17 -11.85
C SER A 206 -21.78 8.76 -12.68
N GLY A 207 -20.52 8.63 -12.22
CA GLY A 207 -19.38 9.33 -12.78
C GLY A 207 -19.44 10.85 -12.59
N LYS A 208 -20.42 11.37 -11.83
CA LYS A 208 -20.57 12.80 -11.61
C LYS A 208 -19.38 13.32 -10.83
N GLU A 209 -18.70 14.29 -11.42
CA GLU A 209 -17.56 14.97 -10.81
C GLU A 209 -17.99 16.33 -10.26
N GLU A 210 -17.59 16.59 -9.01
CA GLU A 210 -17.72 17.90 -8.38
C GLU A 210 -16.35 18.40 -7.95
N LEU A 211 -16.11 19.70 -8.11
CA LEU A 211 -14.84 20.33 -7.75
C LEU A 211 -15.00 21.16 -6.49
N VAL A 212 -14.11 20.93 -5.52
CA VAL A 212 -14.07 21.70 -4.27
C VAL A 212 -12.70 22.35 -4.15
N LYS A 213 -12.70 23.66 -3.83
CA LYS A 213 -11.49 24.44 -3.62
C LYS A 213 -11.36 24.83 -2.16
N TYR A 214 -10.20 24.55 -1.59
CA TYR A 214 -9.81 24.88 -0.23
C TYR A 214 -8.69 25.92 -0.21
N SER A 215 -8.67 26.74 0.84
CA SER A 215 -7.54 27.58 1.21
C SER A 215 -6.51 26.77 1.98
N ARG A 216 -5.21 27.01 1.74
CA ARG A 216 -4.09 26.34 2.42
C ARG A 216 -3.30 27.27 3.32
#